data_AF-A0A8C9XYZ9-F1
#
_entry.id   AF-A0A8C9XYZ9-F1
#
_cell.length_a   1.000
_cell.length_b   1.000
_cell.length_c   1.000
_cell.angle_alpha   90.00
_cell.angle_beta   90.00
_cell.angle_gamma   90.00
#
_symmetry.space_group_name_H-M   'P 1'
#
loop_
_entity.id
_entity.type
_entity.pdbx_description
1 polymer ?
#
loop_
_entity_poly.entity_id
_entity_poly.type
_entity_poly.pdbx_seq_one_letter_code
_entity_poly.pdbx_strand_id
1 'polypeptide(L)'
;MAVLIYTLCITVRTPRTYRAIPKPNGPPKPCPLWISERTITPLNNTKHLLVSAYMDQREKGLDIRIIGIFKRDSIQPLYCLFCCAGHLSRKTTPTTILQHSDNFGFPFITTDVMCQIPQNCIATHVSLLTQPDSVMVFNQTCLPIRNQKTNEKEENKLQFNFTVCISNLFGDYNNVLQFAQTLEMYRLLGVDRVVIYNTSCGPDLDRLLQSYSQEGFVEMVPWPIDHHLNPSRGWLFSQSGGDVHYFGQLTTLNECIYRSMDRSRYVLLNDIDEIIMPYQHNNLMSLMGMLQQQHPNTGVFLIENHIYTKKPLGGNETGPLHQWKGVPGFNILEHIYREEPNRNIYHPHKLIVWTISTTLSYVEMRNVPVALINVREP
;
A
#
# COMPACT_ATOMS: atom_id res chain seq x y z
N MET A 1 -0.35 84.40 -18.45
CA MET A 1 -0.26 84.10 -19.90
C MET A 1 -0.45 82.60 -20.05
N ALA A 2 -1.66 82.17 -20.43
CA ALA A 2 -2.02 80.77 -20.58
C ALA A 2 -1.59 80.28 -21.97
N VAL A 3 -0.93 79.13 -22.04
CA VAL A 3 -0.56 78.45 -23.29
C VAL A 3 -1.52 77.28 -23.49
N LEU A 4 -2.39 77.41 -24.49
CA LEU A 4 -3.28 76.36 -24.98
C LEU A 4 -2.54 75.56 -26.07
N ILE A 5 -2.30 74.27 -25.82
CA ILE A 5 -1.78 73.33 -26.81
C ILE A 5 -2.94 72.48 -27.31
N TYR A 6 -3.24 72.58 -28.60
CA TYR A 6 -4.25 71.78 -29.30
C TYR A 6 -3.59 70.48 -29.78
N THR A 7 -4.00 69.32 -29.25
CA THR A 7 -3.58 68.01 -29.75
C THR A 7 -4.68 67.38 -30.61
N LEU A 8 -4.32 67.10 -31.87
CA LEU A 8 -5.16 66.51 -32.90
C LEU A 8 -5.28 64.98 -32.68
N CYS A 9 -6.47 64.47 -32.33
CA CYS A 9 -6.73 63.04 -32.21
C CYS A 9 -7.10 62.42 -33.56
N ILE A 10 -6.21 61.59 -34.12
CA ILE A 10 -6.50 60.76 -35.31
C ILE A 10 -7.14 59.46 -34.83
N THR A 11 -8.43 59.25 -35.15
CA THR A 11 -9.13 57.98 -34.91
C THR A 11 -8.86 56.99 -36.03
N VAL A 12 -8.04 55.97 -35.76
CA VAL A 12 -7.85 54.82 -36.65
C VAL A 12 -8.93 53.76 -36.35
N ARG A 13 -9.88 53.56 -37.26
CA ARG A 13 -10.84 52.44 -37.24
C ARG A 13 -10.17 51.21 -37.84
N THR A 14 -9.95 50.16 -37.03
CA THR A 14 -9.60 48.83 -37.53
C THR A 14 -10.86 47.98 -37.75
N PRO A 15 -10.96 47.17 -38.83
CA PRO A 15 -12.11 46.32 -39.07
C PRO A 15 -12.08 45.08 -38.16
N ARG A 16 -13.08 44.91 -37.30
CA ARG A 16 -13.28 43.67 -36.53
C ARG A 16 -13.92 42.60 -37.42
N THR A 17 -13.12 41.67 -37.94
CA THR A 17 -13.62 40.35 -38.35
C THR A 17 -13.67 39.44 -37.12
N TYR A 18 -14.86 39.22 -36.57
CA TYR A 18 -15.08 38.16 -35.58
C TYR A 18 -15.00 36.80 -36.28
N ARG A 19 -13.86 36.11 -36.17
CA ARG A 19 -13.83 34.66 -36.29
C ARG A 19 -14.31 34.09 -34.96
N ALA A 20 -15.35 33.26 -34.99
CA ALA A 20 -15.77 32.49 -33.83
C ALA A 20 -14.59 31.61 -33.38
N ILE A 21 -14.11 31.86 -32.16
CA ILE A 21 -13.13 31.02 -31.49
C ILE A 21 -13.80 29.65 -31.32
N PRO A 22 -13.23 28.54 -31.82
CA PRO A 22 -13.75 27.22 -31.52
C PRO A 22 -13.77 27.07 -30.00
N LYS A 23 -14.93 26.72 -29.44
CA LYS A 23 -15.00 26.40 -28.00
C LYS A 23 -13.94 25.35 -27.72
N PRO A 24 -13.07 25.54 -26.71
CA PRO A 24 -12.21 24.46 -26.27
C PRO A 24 -13.11 23.27 -25.98
N ASN A 25 -12.77 22.10 -26.54
CA ASN A 25 -13.44 20.86 -26.19
C ASN A 25 -13.45 20.81 -24.65
N GLY A 26 -14.64 20.72 -24.06
CA GLY A 26 -14.77 20.53 -22.62
C GLY A 26 -13.96 19.30 -22.19
N PRO A 27 -13.67 19.14 -20.89
CA PRO A 27 -13.01 17.94 -20.40
C PRO A 27 -13.71 16.70 -20.98
N PRO A 28 -12.95 15.66 -21.40
CA PRO A 28 -13.55 14.46 -21.96
C PRO A 28 -14.66 13.98 -21.04
N LYS A 29 -15.82 13.66 -21.63
CA LYS A 29 -16.99 13.22 -20.85
C LYS A 29 -16.55 12.07 -19.94
N PRO A 30 -16.95 12.08 -18.65
CA PRO A 30 -16.60 11.00 -17.75
C PRO A 30 -17.14 9.68 -18.32
N CYS A 31 -16.34 8.62 -18.21
CA CYS A 31 -16.81 7.28 -18.55
C CYS A 31 -18.13 6.99 -17.82
N PRO A 32 -19.06 6.21 -18.41
CA PRO A 32 -20.36 5.89 -17.80
C PRO A 32 -20.26 4.91 -16.61
N LEU A 33 -19.10 4.88 -15.95
CA LEU A 33 -18.74 3.95 -14.88
C LEU A 33 -18.69 4.69 -13.56
N TRP A 34 -19.09 4.01 -12.49
CA TRP A 34 -18.95 4.56 -11.14
C TRP A 34 -17.52 4.36 -10.68
N ILE A 35 -16.85 5.43 -10.27
CA ILE A 35 -15.49 5.32 -9.73
C ILE A 35 -15.61 4.86 -8.28
N SER A 36 -14.89 3.81 -7.89
CA SER A 36 -14.84 3.44 -6.49
C SER A 36 -14.03 4.46 -5.71
N GLU A 37 -14.66 5.09 -4.73
CA GLU A 37 -13.98 5.91 -3.72
C GLU A 37 -13.60 5.09 -2.47
N ARG A 38 -13.90 3.78 -2.48
CA ARG A 38 -13.67 2.87 -1.36
C ARG A 38 -12.39 2.06 -1.57
N THR A 39 -11.77 1.66 -0.47
CA THR A 39 -10.58 0.79 -0.47
C THR A 39 -10.90 -0.67 -0.79
N ILE A 40 -12.15 -1.09 -0.59
CA ILE A 40 -12.65 -2.43 -0.94
C ILE A 40 -13.94 -2.27 -1.76
N THR A 41 -13.97 -2.93 -2.90
CA THR A 41 -15.05 -2.85 -3.89
C THR A 41 -15.56 -4.25 -4.21
N PRO A 42 -16.81 -4.61 -3.86
CA PRO A 42 -17.39 -5.88 -4.27
C PRO A 42 -17.47 -6.01 -5.80
N LEU A 43 -17.06 -7.17 -6.32
CA LEU A 43 -17.24 -7.49 -7.73
C LEU A 43 -18.64 -8.04 -7.96
N ASN A 44 -19.44 -7.31 -8.75
CA ASN A 44 -20.83 -7.62 -9.04
C ASN A 44 -21.05 -9.08 -9.48
N ASN A 45 -22.10 -9.70 -8.94
CA ASN A 45 -22.49 -11.10 -9.22
C ASN A 45 -21.44 -12.15 -8.85
N THR A 46 -20.53 -11.82 -7.95
CA THR A 46 -19.52 -12.76 -7.43
C THR A 46 -19.39 -12.62 -5.92
N LYS A 47 -18.58 -13.49 -5.32
CA LYS A 47 -18.14 -13.33 -3.92
C LYS A 47 -16.82 -12.56 -3.81
N HIS A 48 -16.26 -12.09 -4.91
CA HIS A 48 -14.91 -11.52 -4.96
C HIS A 48 -14.92 -10.03 -4.59
N LEU A 49 -13.80 -9.57 -4.03
CA LEU A 49 -13.57 -8.17 -3.71
C LEU A 49 -12.36 -7.66 -4.51
N LEU A 50 -12.44 -6.41 -4.95
CA LEU A 50 -11.36 -5.69 -5.62
C LEU A 50 -10.84 -4.60 -4.68
N VAL A 51 -9.53 -4.40 -4.67
CA VAL A 51 -8.87 -3.45 -3.76
C VAL A 51 -8.33 -2.25 -4.52
N SER A 52 -7.49 -2.50 -5.53
CA SER A 52 -6.79 -1.45 -6.26
C SER A 52 -6.25 -1.95 -7.60
N ALA A 53 -5.91 -1.02 -8.49
CA ALA A 53 -5.35 -1.32 -9.80
C ALA A 53 -4.10 -0.47 -10.05
N TYR A 54 -3.05 -1.10 -10.55
CA TYR A 54 -1.75 -0.49 -10.82
C TYR A 54 -1.28 -0.80 -12.23
N MET A 55 -0.64 0.17 -12.87
CA MET A 55 0.19 -0.07 -14.03
C MET A 55 1.43 -0.88 -13.61
N ASP A 56 1.56 -2.10 -14.12
CA ASP A 56 2.65 -3.02 -13.81
C ASP A 56 3.02 -3.82 -15.06
N GLN A 57 4.08 -3.39 -15.74
CA GLN A 57 4.56 -3.96 -17.01
C GLN A 57 5.79 -4.84 -16.86
N ARG A 58 6.05 -5.35 -15.65
CA ARG A 58 7.20 -6.24 -15.39
C ARG A 58 7.00 -7.63 -16.01
N GLU A 59 5.75 -8.04 -16.24
CA GLU A 59 5.41 -9.26 -16.94
C GLU A 59 5.08 -8.97 -18.42
N LYS A 60 5.77 -9.64 -19.35
CA LYS A 60 5.61 -9.38 -20.79
C LYS A 60 4.19 -9.71 -21.25
N GLY A 61 3.53 -8.74 -21.87
CA GLY A 61 2.18 -8.90 -22.42
C GLY A 61 1.06 -8.61 -21.43
N LEU A 62 1.37 -8.20 -20.21
CA LEU A 62 0.43 -7.76 -19.19
C LEU A 62 0.80 -6.33 -18.78
N ASP A 63 -0.20 -5.47 -18.64
CA ASP A 63 0.00 -4.04 -18.39
C ASP A 63 -0.53 -3.60 -17.03
N ILE A 64 -1.60 -4.24 -16.57
CA ILE A 64 -2.33 -3.84 -15.36
C ILE A 64 -2.37 -5.00 -14.39
N ARG A 65 -2.06 -4.71 -13.12
CA ARG A 65 -2.28 -5.59 -11.98
C ARG A 65 -3.42 -5.05 -11.12
N ILE A 66 -4.47 -5.85 -10.96
CA ILE A 66 -5.58 -5.56 -10.04
C ILE A 66 -5.41 -6.47 -8.82
N ILE A 67 -5.28 -5.87 -7.64
CA ILE A 67 -5.20 -6.59 -6.39
C ILE A 67 -6.63 -6.88 -5.90
N GLY A 68 -6.91 -8.13 -5.57
CA GLY A 68 -8.22 -8.58 -5.13
C GLY A 68 -8.17 -9.55 -3.94
N ILE A 69 -9.35 -9.84 -3.40
CA ILE A 69 -9.60 -10.86 -2.38
C ILE A 69 -10.66 -11.81 -2.94
N PHE A 70 -10.25 -12.99 -3.39
CA PHE A 70 -11.11 -13.92 -4.13
C PHE A 70 -11.40 -15.17 -3.30
N LYS A 71 -12.62 -15.69 -3.46
CA LYS A 71 -13.04 -16.95 -2.84
C LYS A 71 -12.56 -18.11 -3.72
N ARG A 72 -11.70 -18.96 -3.19
CA ARG A 72 -10.93 -19.97 -3.94
C ARG A 72 -11.78 -20.96 -4.74
N ASP A 73 -12.89 -21.39 -4.16
CA ASP A 73 -13.76 -22.44 -4.72
C ASP A 73 -14.74 -21.94 -5.80
N SER A 74 -14.74 -20.63 -6.09
CA SER A 74 -15.72 -20.01 -6.98
C SER A 74 -15.09 -19.02 -7.95
N ILE A 75 -13.78 -19.12 -8.21
CA ILE A 75 -13.10 -18.29 -9.20
C ILE A 75 -13.53 -18.71 -10.61
N GLN A 76 -14.25 -17.83 -11.29
CA GLN A 76 -14.62 -17.97 -12.70
C GLN A 76 -13.68 -17.17 -13.63
N PRO A 77 -13.69 -17.42 -14.95
CA PRO A 77 -13.06 -16.53 -15.91
C PRO A 77 -13.59 -15.11 -15.79
N LEU A 78 -12.68 -14.13 -15.77
CA LEU A 78 -13.00 -12.70 -15.72
C LEU A 78 -12.44 -11.99 -16.96
N TYR A 79 -12.97 -10.80 -17.20
CA TYR A 79 -12.59 -9.96 -18.33
C TYR A 79 -12.44 -8.51 -17.89
N CYS A 80 -11.34 -7.88 -18.32
CA CYS A 80 -11.07 -6.47 -18.09
C CYS A 80 -11.83 -5.59 -19.09
N LEU A 81 -12.54 -4.59 -18.57
CA LEU A 81 -13.14 -3.49 -19.33
C LEU A 81 -12.42 -2.20 -18.96
N PHE A 82 -11.93 -1.46 -19.95
CA PHE A 82 -11.12 -0.27 -19.73
C PHE A 82 -11.89 1.02 -20.03
N CYS A 83 -11.63 2.06 -19.25
CA CYS A 83 -11.95 3.43 -19.60
C CYS A 83 -10.73 4.09 -20.25
N CYS A 84 -10.77 4.21 -21.59
CA CYS A 84 -9.74 4.79 -22.43
C CYS A 84 -10.03 6.28 -22.67
N ALA A 85 -9.35 7.18 -21.95
CA ALA A 85 -9.49 8.64 -22.10
C ALA A 85 -10.96 9.16 -22.17
N GLY A 86 -11.84 8.64 -21.31
CA GLY A 86 -13.26 9.03 -21.25
C GLY A 86 -14.22 8.16 -22.07
N HIS A 87 -13.71 7.17 -22.80
CA HIS A 87 -14.51 6.22 -23.58
C HIS A 87 -14.32 4.78 -23.10
N LEU A 88 -15.40 4.01 -23.04
CA LEU A 88 -15.31 2.57 -22.78
C LEU A 88 -14.60 1.85 -23.93
N SER A 89 -13.75 0.89 -23.59
CA SER A 89 -13.17 -0.03 -24.58
C SER A 89 -14.28 -0.83 -25.24
N ARG A 90 -14.21 -0.98 -26.57
CA ARG A 90 -15.22 -1.70 -27.36
C ARG A 90 -15.22 -3.21 -27.09
N LYS A 91 -14.05 -3.74 -26.70
CA LYS A 91 -13.85 -5.14 -26.39
C LYS A 91 -13.32 -5.27 -24.97
N THR A 92 -13.64 -6.41 -24.37
CA THR A 92 -13.04 -6.82 -23.09
C THR A 92 -11.77 -7.64 -23.33
N THR A 93 -10.78 -7.50 -22.45
CA THR A 93 -9.54 -8.32 -22.48
C THR A 93 -9.68 -9.48 -21.50
N PRO A 94 -9.34 -10.74 -21.86
CA PRO A 94 -9.29 -11.83 -20.89
C PRO A 94 -8.25 -11.56 -19.80
N THR A 95 -8.53 -12.03 -18.58
CA THR A 95 -7.61 -11.85 -17.44
C THR A 95 -6.80 -13.10 -17.13
N THR A 96 -5.58 -12.92 -16.63
CA THR A 96 -4.81 -13.98 -15.95
C THR A 96 -4.92 -13.79 -14.44
N ILE A 97 -5.48 -14.76 -13.73
CA ILE A 97 -5.68 -14.66 -12.27
C ILE A 97 -4.56 -15.45 -11.57
N LEU A 98 -3.75 -14.75 -10.79
CA LEU A 98 -2.68 -15.33 -9.97
C LEU A 98 -3.15 -15.39 -8.51
N GLN A 99 -3.18 -16.59 -7.95
CA GLN A 99 -3.54 -16.83 -6.55
C GLN A 99 -2.26 -16.84 -5.71
N HIS A 100 -2.24 -16.06 -4.62
CA HIS A 100 -1.12 -16.11 -3.68
C HIS A 100 -1.12 -17.47 -2.96
N SER A 101 0.04 -18.12 -2.88
CA SER A 101 0.17 -19.47 -2.33
C SER A 101 -0.09 -19.54 -0.83
N ASP A 102 0.26 -18.48 -0.10
CA ASP A 102 0.18 -18.40 1.36
C ASP A 102 -1.27 -18.14 1.83
N ASN A 103 -2.12 -19.15 1.67
CA ASN A 103 -3.54 -19.04 1.99
C ASN A 103 -3.91 -19.51 3.41
N PHE A 104 -2.99 -20.17 4.14
CA PHE A 104 -3.19 -20.67 5.51
C PHE A 104 -4.48 -21.48 5.75
N GLY A 105 -5.03 -22.09 4.69
CA GLY A 105 -6.28 -22.85 4.74
C GLY A 105 -7.56 -22.01 4.63
N PHE A 106 -7.47 -20.68 4.50
CA PHE A 106 -8.64 -19.80 4.43
C PHE A 106 -9.36 -19.88 3.08
N PRO A 107 -10.68 -19.64 3.06
CA PRO A 107 -11.49 -19.69 1.83
C PRO A 107 -11.28 -18.46 0.93
N PHE A 108 -10.97 -17.29 1.48
CA PHE A 108 -10.64 -16.08 0.74
C PHE A 108 -9.14 -15.80 0.77
N ILE A 109 -8.59 -15.44 -0.39
CA ILE A 109 -7.15 -15.22 -0.57
C ILE A 109 -6.85 -13.96 -1.37
N THR A 110 -5.65 -13.42 -1.18
CA THR A 110 -5.11 -12.38 -2.05
C THR A 110 -4.92 -12.92 -3.47
N THR A 111 -5.34 -12.14 -4.46
CA THR A 111 -5.13 -12.42 -5.87
C THR A 111 -4.57 -11.21 -6.59
N ASP A 112 -3.78 -11.49 -7.63
CA ASP A 112 -3.41 -10.51 -8.64
C ASP A 112 -4.10 -10.88 -9.94
N VAL A 113 -5.00 -10.01 -10.43
CA VAL A 113 -5.67 -10.16 -11.70
C VAL A 113 -4.94 -9.30 -12.73
N MET A 114 -4.31 -9.97 -13.68
CA MET A 114 -3.48 -9.34 -14.69
C MET A 114 -4.25 -9.14 -16.00
N CYS A 115 -4.10 -7.96 -16.59
CA CYS A 115 -4.78 -7.59 -17.83
C CYS A 115 -3.84 -6.88 -18.81
N GLN A 116 -4.06 -7.13 -20.11
CA GLN A 116 -3.44 -6.37 -21.18
C GLN A 116 -4.33 -5.19 -21.61
N ILE A 117 -3.74 -4.01 -21.76
CA ILE A 117 -4.45 -2.85 -22.27
C ILE A 117 -4.67 -3.03 -23.79
N PRO A 118 -5.90 -2.78 -24.31
CA PRO A 118 -6.15 -2.82 -25.75
C PRO A 118 -5.26 -1.83 -26.52
N GLN A 119 -4.90 -2.19 -27.76
CA GLN A 119 -4.16 -1.27 -28.63
C GLN A 119 -4.86 0.09 -28.76
N ASN A 120 -4.08 1.17 -28.73
CA ASN A 120 -4.56 2.56 -28.79
C ASN A 120 -5.49 2.99 -27.64
N CYS A 121 -5.43 2.33 -26.49
CA CYS A 121 -6.15 2.73 -25.28
C CYS A 121 -5.19 3.42 -24.28
N ILE A 122 -5.48 4.68 -23.94
CA ILE A 122 -4.88 5.34 -22.78
C ILE A 122 -5.78 5.05 -21.58
N ALA A 123 -5.53 3.93 -20.92
CA ALA A 123 -6.38 3.43 -19.84
C ALA A 123 -6.22 4.29 -18.58
N THR A 124 -7.34 4.83 -18.08
CA THR A 124 -7.39 5.61 -16.83
C THR A 124 -8.02 4.83 -15.69
N HIS A 125 -8.99 3.96 -16.01
CA HIS A 125 -9.71 3.13 -15.06
C HIS A 125 -9.94 1.74 -15.67
N VAL A 126 -10.17 0.76 -14.80
CA VAL A 126 -10.45 -0.62 -15.16
C VAL A 126 -11.59 -1.20 -14.32
N SER A 127 -12.42 -2.04 -14.94
CA SER A 127 -13.42 -2.89 -14.28
C SER A 127 -13.13 -4.35 -14.60
N LEU A 128 -13.61 -5.24 -13.73
CA LEU A 128 -13.72 -6.67 -14.04
C LEU A 128 -15.17 -7.05 -14.33
N LEU A 129 -15.36 -7.94 -15.28
CA LEU A 129 -16.64 -8.50 -15.70
C LEU A 129 -16.58 -10.03 -15.68
N THR A 130 -17.72 -10.67 -15.41
CA THR A 130 -17.85 -12.14 -15.43
C THR A 130 -18.20 -12.70 -16.82
N GLN A 131 -18.55 -11.83 -17.77
CA GLN A 131 -18.90 -12.19 -19.14
C GLN A 131 -18.17 -11.26 -20.12
N PRO A 132 -17.71 -11.78 -21.28
CA PRO A 132 -17.08 -10.96 -22.30
C PRO A 132 -18.10 -10.08 -23.02
N ASP A 133 -17.62 -8.98 -23.61
CA ASP A 133 -18.32 -8.14 -24.61
C ASP A 133 -19.80 -7.82 -24.31
N SER A 134 -20.14 -7.63 -23.03
CA SER A 134 -21.52 -7.43 -22.60
C SER A 134 -22.08 -6.10 -23.09
N VAL A 135 -23.26 -6.18 -23.72
CA VAL A 135 -24.02 -5.04 -24.25
C VAL A 135 -24.45 -4.13 -23.10
N MET A 136 -23.80 -2.98 -22.99
CA MET A 136 -24.10 -1.89 -22.06
C MET A 136 -24.29 -2.29 -20.59
N VAL A 137 -23.16 -2.51 -19.91
CA VAL A 137 -23.19 -2.67 -18.45
C VAL A 137 -23.22 -1.31 -17.78
N PHE A 138 -24.43 -0.81 -17.51
CA PHE A 138 -24.63 0.32 -16.60
C PHE A 138 -24.36 -0.15 -15.16
N ASN A 139 -23.78 0.71 -14.31
CA ASN A 139 -23.50 0.45 -12.89
C ASN A 139 -22.32 -0.49 -12.56
N GLN A 140 -21.29 -0.56 -13.41
CA GLN A 140 -20.04 -1.21 -13.02
C GLN A 140 -19.12 -0.25 -12.28
N THR A 141 -18.62 -0.71 -11.14
CA THR A 141 -17.66 0.05 -10.35
C THR A 141 -16.26 -0.17 -10.91
N CYS A 142 -15.55 0.93 -11.17
CA CYS A 142 -14.22 0.93 -11.72
C CYS A 142 -13.18 1.38 -10.72
N LEU A 143 -11.99 0.81 -10.85
CA LEU A 143 -10.82 1.19 -10.10
C LEU A 143 -9.97 2.16 -10.94
N PRO A 144 -9.53 3.28 -10.35
CA PRO A 144 -8.53 4.12 -11.00
C PRO A 144 -7.21 3.35 -11.13
N ILE A 145 -6.57 3.46 -12.30
CA ILE A 145 -5.27 2.85 -12.55
C ILE A 145 -4.19 3.79 -12.02
N ARG A 146 -3.47 3.34 -10.99
CA ARG A 146 -2.37 4.08 -10.35
C ARG A 146 -1.03 3.77 -11.04
N ASN A 147 0.01 4.51 -10.65
CA ASN A 147 1.40 4.35 -11.13
C ASN A 147 1.58 4.47 -12.64
N GLN A 148 0.76 5.29 -13.31
CA GLN A 148 0.92 5.54 -14.74
C GLN A 148 2.25 6.27 -15.00
N LYS A 149 3.03 5.78 -15.97
CA LYS A 149 4.32 6.37 -16.35
C LYS A 149 4.12 7.80 -16.85
N THR A 150 4.81 8.74 -16.22
CA THR A 150 5.01 10.11 -16.72
C THR A 150 6.36 10.17 -17.44
N ASN A 151 6.58 11.16 -18.31
CA ASN A 151 7.83 11.30 -19.08
C ASN A 151 9.06 11.68 -18.23
N GLU A 152 8.97 11.63 -16.90
CA GLU A 152 10.04 11.96 -15.97
C GLU A 152 10.84 10.70 -15.60
N LYS A 153 12.14 10.88 -15.29
CA LYS A 153 12.97 9.76 -14.79
C LYS A 153 12.38 9.25 -13.47
N GLU A 154 12.15 7.94 -13.37
CA GLU A 154 11.47 7.30 -12.22
C GLU A 154 12.11 7.66 -10.87
N GLU A 155 13.44 7.79 -10.80
CA GLU A 155 14.14 8.21 -9.57
C GLU A 155 13.81 9.64 -9.12
N ASN A 156 13.50 10.55 -10.04
CA ASN A 156 13.15 11.94 -9.72
C ASN A 156 11.71 12.08 -9.21
N LYS A 157 10.90 11.02 -9.30
CA LYS A 157 9.50 10.99 -8.86
C LYS A 157 9.35 10.53 -7.40
N LEU A 158 10.37 9.86 -6.86
CA LEU A 158 10.30 9.29 -5.51
C LEU A 158 10.23 10.40 -4.47
N GLN A 159 9.12 10.42 -3.72
CA GLN A 159 8.87 11.36 -2.65
C GLN A 159 9.57 10.92 -1.36
N PHE A 160 9.79 9.61 -1.20
CA PHE A 160 10.30 8.99 0.01
C PHE A 160 11.47 8.06 -0.32
N ASN A 161 12.48 8.05 0.54
CA ASN A 161 13.54 7.06 0.46
C ASN A 161 13.10 5.75 1.11
N PHE A 162 12.39 5.83 2.23
CA PHE A 162 12.01 4.65 2.98
C PHE A 162 10.58 4.73 3.51
N THR A 163 9.79 3.70 3.23
CA THR A 163 8.42 3.56 3.73
C THR A 163 8.25 2.27 4.49
N VAL A 164 7.53 2.31 5.61
CA VAL A 164 7.15 1.11 6.36
C VAL A 164 5.66 0.86 6.19
N CYS A 165 5.30 -0.33 5.75
CA CYS A 165 3.95 -0.84 5.71
C CYS A 165 3.72 -1.69 6.95
N ILE A 166 2.89 -1.20 7.86
CA ILE A 166 2.53 -1.91 9.08
C ILE A 166 1.34 -2.84 8.79
N SER A 167 1.40 -4.05 9.33
CA SER A 167 0.28 -5.00 9.30
C SER A 167 -1.02 -4.37 9.85
N ASN A 168 -2.15 -4.91 9.41
CA ASN A 168 -3.47 -4.30 9.62
C ASN A 168 -3.82 -4.09 11.10
N LEU A 169 -4.41 -2.93 11.41
CA LEU A 169 -4.87 -2.54 12.75
C LEU A 169 -6.34 -2.94 12.93
N PHE A 170 -6.63 -3.78 13.92
CA PHE A 170 -7.97 -4.33 14.15
C PHE A 170 -8.21 -4.63 15.64
N GLY A 171 -9.47 -4.93 15.98
CA GLY A 171 -9.83 -5.47 17.30
C GLY A 171 -9.75 -4.45 18.42
N ASP A 172 -9.95 -3.17 18.09
CA ASP A 172 -9.95 -2.03 19.01
C ASP A 172 -8.62 -1.90 19.78
N TYR A 173 -7.53 -2.31 19.11
CA TYR A 173 -6.16 -2.21 19.60
C TYR A 173 -5.87 -0.80 20.11
N ASN A 174 -5.35 -0.68 21.33
CA ASN A 174 -5.20 0.62 22.01
C ASN A 174 -3.84 0.78 22.72
N ASN A 175 -2.77 0.13 22.23
CA ASN A 175 -1.44 0.31 22.82
C ASN A 175 -0.76 1.59 22.34
N VAL A 176 -1.13 2.70 22.97
CA VAL A 176 -0.62 4.05 22.66
C VAL A 176 0.90 4.15 22.86
N LEU A 177 1.43 3.64 23.98
CA LEU A 177 2.85 3.76 24.30
C LEU A 177 3.73 3.01 23.29
N GLN A 178 3.35 1.77 22.95
CA GLN A 178 4.05 0.94 21.98
C GLN A 178 4.09 1.65 20.61
N PHE A 179 2.94 2.12 20.13
CA PHE A 179 2.85 2.83 18.85
C PHE A 179 3.71 4.10 18.82
N ALA A 180 3.63 4.93 19.85
CA ALA A 180 4.44 6.14 19.94
C ALA A 180 5.95 5.81 19.87
N GLN A 181 6.39 4.81 20.63
CA GLN A 181 7.79 4.40 20.64
C GLN A 181 8.24 3.81 19.30
N THR A 182 7.45 2.93 18.69
CA THR A 182 7.76 2.35 17.38
C THR A 182 7.84 3.44 16.30
N LEU A 183 6.89 4.37 16.26
CA LEU A 183 6.88 5.46 15.28
C LEU A 183 8.05 6.43 15.46
N GLU A 184 8.37 6.83 16.69
CA GLU A 184 9.53 7.69 16.96
C GLU A 184 10.85 6.97 16.66
N MET A 185 10.96 5.67 16.93
CA MET A 185 12.11 4.88 16.53
C MET A 185 12.26 4.83 15.01
N TYR A 186 11.18 4.68 14.25
CA TYR A 186 11.24 4.74 12.80
C TYR A 186 11.70 6.11 12.28
N ARG A 187 11.31 7.21 12.91
CA ARG A 187 11.86 8.54 12.58
C ARG A 187 13.36 8.60 12.78
N LEU A 188 13.86 8.12 13.94
CA LEU A 188 15.29 8.07 14.22
C LEU A 188 16.06 7.18 13.23
N LEU A 189 15.41 6.11 12.75
CA LEU A 189 15.95 5.18 11.76
C LEU A 189 15.85 5.69 10.32
N GLY A 190 15.38 6.91 10.10
CA GLY A 190 15.31 7.55 8.78
C GLY A 190 14.16 7.03 7.91
N VAL A 191 13.07 6.56 8.50
CA VAL A 191 11.81 6.29 7.78
C VAL A 191 11.15 7.63 7.46
N ASP A 192 10.69 7.80 6.23
CA ASP A 192 10.01 9.02 5.80
C ASP A 192 8.49 8.92 5.94
N ARG A 193 7.95 7.71 5.77
CA ARG A 193 6.51 7.46 5.71
C ARG A 193 6.15 6.11 6.32
N VAL A 194 5.06 6.07 7.08
CA VAL A 194 4.46 4.84 7.61
C VAL A 194 3.05 4.70 7.05
N VAL A 195 2.68 3.53 6.53
CA VAL A 195 1.33 3.25 6.02
C VAL A 195 0.68 2.21 6.92
N ILE A 196 -0.53 2.50 7.38
CA ILE A 196 -1.28 1.65 8.30
C ILE A 196 -2.69 1.47 7.77
N TYR A 197 -3.11 0.22 7.63
CA TYR A 197 -4.49 -0.13 7.29
C TYR A 197 -5.28 -0.25 8.57
N ASN A 198 -6.44 0.39 8.63
CA ASN A 198 -7.24 0.45 9.84
C ASN A 198 -8.62 -0.15 9.61
N THR A 199 -8.87 -1.30 10.23
CA THR A 199 -10.21 -1.87 10.40
C THR A 199 -10.87 -1.28 11.64
N SER A 200 -10.20 -1.36 12.79
CA SER A 200 -10.62 -0.69 14.02
C SER A 200 -9.45 -0.48 14.97
N CYS A 201 -9.50 0.60 15.76
CA CYS A 201 -8.54 0.90 16.81
C CYS A 201 -9.22 1.64 17.98
N GLY A 202 -8.61 1.57 19.15
CA GLY A 202 -9.10 2.26 20.34
C GLY A 202 -8.98 3.79 20.24
N PRO A 203 -9.78 4.54 21.03
CA PRO A 203 -9.92 5.99 20.88
C PRO A 203 -8.64 6.77 21.22
N ASP A 204 -7.82 6.26 22.14
CA ASP A 204 -6.56 6.94 22.51
C ASP A 204 -5.51 6.75 21.42
N LEU A 205 -5.44 5.54 20.84
CA LEU A 205 -4.56 5.24 19.72
C LEU A 205 -4.99 6.00 18.45
N ASP A 206 -6.29 6.06 18.15
CA ASP A 206 -6.81 6.86 17.03
C ASP A 206 -6.37 8.32 17.13
N ARG A 207 -6.49 8.94 18.32
CA ARG A 207 -6.03 10.31 18.56
C ARG A 207 -4.53 10.48 18.31
N LEU A 208 -3.71 9.53 18.77
CA LEU A 208 -2.27 9.54 18.53
C LEU A 208 -1.96 9.48 17.02
N LEU A 209 -2.56 8.52 16.30
CA LEU A 209 -2.32 8.30 14.88
C LEU A 209 -2.81 9.48 14.02
N GLN A 210 -3.87 10.18 14.43
CA GLN A 210 -4.32 11.41 13.79
C GLN A 210 -3.25 12.52 13.87
N SER A 211 -2.55 12.68 15.00
CA SER A 211 -1.43 13.63 15.12
C SER A 211 -0.35 13.34 14.08
N TYR A 212 0.13 12.09 14.04
CA TYR A 212 1.15 11.68 13.07
C TYR A 212 0.68 11.79 11.62
N SER A 213 -0.62 11.63 11.38
CA SER A 213 -1.21 11.80 10.04
C SER A 213 -1.23 13.26 9.61
N GLN A 214 -1.57 14.18 10.52
CA GLN A 214 -1.53 15.63 10.28
C GLN A 214 -0.11 16.13 10.00
N GLU A 215 0.88 15.55 10.67
CA GLU A 215 2.31 15.81 10.42
C GLU A 215 2.80 15.23 9.08
N GLY A 216 2.01 14.37 8.43
CA GLY A 216 2.38 13.72 7.18
C GLY A 216 3.34 12.55 7.34
N PHE A 217 3.58 12.06 8.56
CA PHE A 217 4.43 10.89 8.79
C PHE A 217 3.67 9.57 8.63
N VAL A 218 2.43 9.51 9.12
CA VAL A 218 1.56 8.33 9.02
C VAL A 218 0.49 8.53 7.94
N GLU A 219 0.25 7.49 7.14
CA GLU A 219 -0.86 7.38 6.21
C GLU A 219 -1.84 6.34 6.71
N MET A 220 -3.00 6.80 7.19
CA MET A 220 -4.10 5.91 7.56
C MET A 220 -4.92 5.55 6.33
N VAL A 221 -5.03 4.25 6.05
CA VAL A 221 -5.84 3.69 4.97
C VAL A 221 -7.06 2.97 5.57
N PRO A 222 -8.29 3.44 5.33
CA PRO A 222 -9.49 2.75 5.80
C PRO A 222 -9.55 1.31 5.26
N TRP A 223 -9.84 0.33 6.10
CA TRP A 223 -9.87 -1.08 5.72
C TRP A 223 -11.09 -1.81 6.30
N PRO A 224 -12.31 -1.55 5.78
CA PRO A 224 -13.56 -2.07 6.34
C PRO A 224 -13.82 -3.53 5.90
N ILE A 225 -12.83 -4.42 6.07
CA ILE A 225 -12.89 -5.81 5.62
C ILE A 225 -13.98 -6.62 6.34
N ASP A 226 -14.25 -6.27 7.59
CA ASP A 226 -15.27 -6.83 8.48
C ASP A 226 -16.71 -6.49 8.03
N HIS A 227 -16.89 -5.45 7.22
CA HIS A 227 -18.16 -5.16 6.57
C HIS A 227 -18.43 -6.07 5.35
N HIS A 228 -17.40 -6.75 4.84
CA HIS A 228 -17.49 -7.55 3.62
C HIS A 228 -17.35 -9.05 3.87
N LEU A 229 -16.56 -9.44 4.87
CA LEU A 229 -16.23 -10.82 5.23
C LEU A 229 -16.23 -10.96 6.75
N ASN A 230 -16.21 -12.19 7.25
CA ASN A 230 -15.93 -12.48 8.67
C ASN A 230 -14.42 -12.74 8.86
N PRO A 231 -13.58 -11.71 9.12
CA PRO A 231 -12.14 -11.88 9.22
C PRO A 231 -11.74 -12.71 10.44
N SER A 232 -10.67 -13.49 10.28
CA SER A 232 -10.11 -14.28 11.37
C SER A 232 -9.23 -13.44 12.28
N ARG A 233 -9.30 -13.72 13.58
CA ARG A 233 -8.39 -13.18 14.60
C ARG A 233 -7.12 -14.02 14.80
N GLY A 234 -7.00 -15.16 14.12
CA GLY A 234 -5.86 -16.06 14.27
C GLY A 234 -5.27 -16.50 12.93
N TRP A 235 -4.04 -16.97 13.00
CA TRP A 235 -3.26 -17.35 11.81
C TRP A 235 -3.68 -18.68 11.18
N LEU A 236 -4.24 -19.60 11.97
CA LEU A 236 -4.56 -20.94 11.51
C LEU A 236 -6.06 -21.13 11.35
N PHE A 237 -6.51 -21.38 10.12
CA PHE A 237 -7.92 -21.57 9.80
C PHE A 237 -8.59 -22.66 10.64
N SER A 238 -7.90 -23.78 10.88
CA SER A 238 -8.45 -24.91 11.66
C SER A 238 -8.71 -24.60 13.14
N GLN A 239 -8.12 -23.53 13.68
CA GLN A 239 -8.31 -23.12 15.08
C GLN A 239 -9.26 -21.93 15.21
N SER A 240 -9.14 -20.94 14.31
CA SER A 240 -9.84 -19.66 14.46
C SER A 240 -11.00 -19.49 13.48
N GLY A 241 -11.11 -20.33 12.45
CA GLY A 241 -12.12 -20.21 11.41
C GLY A 241 -12.11 -18.83 10.74
N GLY A 242 -13.25 -18.43 10.18
CA GLY A 242 -13.39 -17.15 9.47
C GLY A 242 -13.10 -17.25 7.98
N ASP A 243 -13.35 -16.16 7.27
CA ASP A 243 -13.31 -16.10 5.82
C ASP A 243 -11.92 -15.74 5.28
N VAL A 244 -11.20 -14.85 5.97
CA VAL A 244 -9.91 -14.32 5.52
C VAL A 244 -8.90 -14.25 6.66
N HIS A 245 -7.65 -14.57 6.35
CA HIS A 245 -6.52 -14.58 7.29
C HIS A 245 -6.23 -13.18 7.85
N TYR A 246 -6.14 -13.04 9.18
CA TYR A 246 -5.83 -11.80 9.92
C TYR A 246 -6.36 -10.52 9.27
N PHE A 247 -7.68 -10.43 9.13
CA PHE A 247 -8.30 -9.22 8.58
C PHE A 247 -7.74 -8.81 7.20
N GLY A 248 -7.31 -9.77 6.38
CA GLY A 248 -6.75 -9.50 5.05
C GLY A 248 -5.31 -8.97 5.07
N GLN A 249 -4.53 -9.24 6.11
CA GLN A 249 -3.15 -8.74 6.26
C GLN A 249 -2.29 -8.92 5.00
N LEU A 250 -2.31 -10.11 4.39
CA LEU A 250 -1.54 -10.37 3.17
C LEU A 250 -1.94 -9.45 2.02
N THR A 251 -3.24 -9.17 1.89
CA THR A 251 -3.76 -8.25 0.87
C THR A 251 -3.31 -6.82 1.16
N THR A 252 -3.38 -6.38 2.41
CA THR A 252 -2.94 -5.03 2.80
C THR A 252 -1.45 -4.82 2.58
N LEU A 253 -0.61 -5.81 2.92
CA LEU A 253 0.84 -5.73 2.72
C LEU A 253 1.20 -5.74 1.23
N ASN A 254 0.56 -6.61 0.45
CA ASN A 254 0.73 -6.63 -1.01
C ASN A 254 0.34 -5.27 -1.61
N GLU A 255 -0.84 -4.75 -1.26
CA GLU A 255 -1.32 -3.49 -1.80
C GLU A 255 -0.48 -2.28 -1.37
N CYS A 256 0.14 -2.34 -0.18
CA CYS A 256 1.04 -1.30 0.30
C CYS A 256 2.36 -1.24 -0.50
N ILE A 257 2.89 -2.40 -0.94
CA ILE A 257 4.04 -2.45 -1.86
C ILE A 257 3.69 -1.66 -3.13
N TYR A 258 2.57 -1.98 -3.77
CA TYR A 258 2.19 -1.36 -5.04
C TYR A 258 1.81 0.12 -4.90
N ARG A 259 1.12 0.51 -3.81
CA ARG A 259 0.87 1.92 -3.50
C ARG A 259 2.15 2.72 -3.35
N SER A 260 3.18 2.11 -2.79
CA SER A 260 4.44 2.78 -2.48
C SER A 260 5.45 2.68 -3.62
N MET A 261 5.18 1.84 -4.63
CA MET A 261 6.13 1.50 -5.69
C MET A 261 6.59 2.71 -6.53
N ASP A 262 5.73 3.70 -6.74
CA ASP A 262 6.05 4.87 -7.57
C ASP A 262 6.45 6.12 -6.76
N ARG A 263 6.47 6.00 -5.42
CA ARG A 263 6.73 7.12 -4.50
C ARG A 263 7.82 6.85 -3.47
N SER A 264 8.21 5.59 -3.24
CA SER A 264 9.18 5.20 -2.22
C SER A 264 10.29 4.37 -2.82
N ARG A 265 11.57 4.62 -2.47
CA ARG A 265 12.71 3.82 -2.96
C ARG A 265 12.76 2.42 -2.33
N TYR A 266 12.54 2.35 -1.02
CA TYR A 266 12.47 1.09 -0.26
C TYR A 266 11.16 1.00 0.52
N VAL A 267 10.61 -0.21 0.58
CA VAL A 267 9.40 -0.52 1.33
C VAL A 267 9.68 -1.68 2.27
N LEU A 268 9.54 -1.45 3.58
CA LEU A 268 9.63 -2.48 4.60
C LEU A 268 8.24 -2.96 5.00
N LEU A 269 8.01 -4.28 4.98
CA LEU A 269 6.82 -4.90 5.54
C LEU A 269 7.11 -5.36 6.97
N ASN A 270 6.40 -4.81 7.95
CA ASN A 270 6.66 -5.10 9.35
C ASN A 270 5.38 -5.13 10.21
N ASP A 271 5.46 -5.76 11.37
CA ASP A 271 4.42 -5.64 12.40
C ASP A 271 4.75 -4.47 13.34
N ILE A 272 3.76 -3.92 14.06
CA ILE A 272 3.98 -2.76 14.94
C ILE A 272 4.70 -3.13 16.24
N ASP A 273 4.55 -4.38 16.65
CA ASP A 273 5.19 -4.98 17.81
C ASP A 273 6.59 -5.48 17.48
N GLU A 274 7.19 -4.99 16.39
CA GLU A 274 8.53 -5.33 15.91
C GLU A 274 9.25 -4.05 15.43
N ILE A 275 10.54 -3.90 15.73
CA ILE A 275 11.36 -2.77 15.25
C ILE A 275 12.64 -3.33 14.66
N ILE A 276 12.90 -3.10 13.37
CA ILE A 276 14.15 -3.47 12.67
C ILE A 276 15.25 -2.45 12.99
N MET A 277 16.18 -2.83 13.87
CA MET A 277 17.26 -1.95 14.33
C MET A 277 18.62 -2.38 13.75
N PRO A 278 19.21 -1.64 12.81
CA PRO A 278 20.55 -1.95 12.31
C PRO A 278 21.62 -1.67 13.39
N TYR A 279 22.30 -2.69 13.91
CA TYR A 279 23.34 -2.49 14.93
C TYR A 279 24.69 -2.00 14.37
N GLN A 280 24.94 -2.21 13.08
CA GLN A 280 26.20 -1.83 12.41
C GLN A 280 26.09 -0.54 11.59
N HIS A 281 24.90 0.06 11.53
CA HIS A 281 24.63 1.26 10.74
C HIS A 281 23.71 2.21 11.49
N ASN A 282 23.86 3.51 11.27
CA ASN A 282 23.11 4.53 12.01
C ASN A 282 21.61 4.57 11.66
N ASN A 283 21.22 4.09 10.48
CA ASN A 283 19.85 4.12 9.99
C ASN A 283 19.61 3.07 8.88
N LEU A 284 18.34 2.88 8.50
CA LEU A 284 17.94 1.89 7.50
C LEU A 284 18.51 2.19 6.11
N MET A 285 18.56 3.47 5.72
CA MET A 285 19.13 3.87 4.43
C MET A 285 20.61 3.53 4.29
N SER A 286 21.40 3.70 5.35
CA SER A 286 22.83 3.32 5.35
C SER A 286 23.01 1.81 5.22
N LEU A 287 22.16 1.03 5.90
CA LEU A 287 22.10 -0.43 5.73
C LEU A 287 21.79 -0.79 4.27
N MET A 288 20.76 -0.17 3.67
CA MET A 288 20.40 -0.45 2.28
C MET A 288 21.48 -0.06 1.28
N GLY A 289 22.19 1.05 1.53
CA GLY A 289 23.32 1.47 0.68
C GLY A 289 24.42 0.41 0.63
N MET A 290 24.75 -0.19 1.77
CA MET A 290 25.71 -1.30 1.84
C MET A 290 25.18 -2.56 1.15
N LEU A 291 23.94 -2.96 1.45
CA LEU A 291 23.33 -4.16 0.87
C LEU A 291 23.20 -4.08 -0.65
N GLN A 292 22.81 -2.94 -1.20
CA GLN A 292 22.71 -2.74 -2.64
C GLN A 292 24.08 -2.77 -3.33
N GLN A 293 25.15 -2.30 -2.67
CA GLN A 293 26.52 -2.41 -3.18
C GLN A 293 26.99 -3.87 -3.24
N GLN A 294 26.65 -4.67 -2.21
CA GLN A 294 27.01 -6.09 -2.16
C GLN A 294 26.15 -6.94 -3.10
N HIS A 295 24.89 -6.56 -3.29
CA HIS A 295 23.88 -7.32 -4.01
C HIS A 295 23.12 -6.45 -5.03
N PRO A 296 23.79 -5.96 -6.09
CA PRO A 296 23.23 -4.94 -6.99
C PRO A 296 21.99 -5.38 -7.78
N ASN A 297 21.80 -6.70 -7.96
CA ASN A 297 20.69 -7.25 -8.75
C ASN A 297 19.50 -7.71 -7.89
N THR A 298 19.57 -7.49 -6.57
CA THR A 298 18.57 -7.94 -5.59
C THR A 298 17.46 -6.91 -5.44
N GLY A 299 16.22 -7.35 -5.67
CA GLY A 299 15.01 -6.54 -5.50
C GLY A 299 14.33 -6.74 -4.15
N VAL A 300 14.61 -7.85 -3.47
CA VAL A 300 13.98 -8.18 -2.18
C VAL A 300 15.03 -8.67 -1.18
N PHE A 301 15.03 -8.07 0.00
CA PHE A 301 15.90 -8.42 1.11
C PHE A 301 15.05 -9.03 2.22
N LEU A 302 15.32 -10.29 2.57
CA LEU A 302 14.60 -11.01 3.63
C LEU A 302 15.37 -10.86 4.95
N ILE A 303 14.70 -10.42 5.99
CA ILE A 303 15.24 -10.30 7.36
C ILE A 303 14.68 -11.45 8.18
N GLU A 304 15.53 -12.33 8.71
CA GLU A 304 15.08 -13.41 9.60
C GLU A 304 14.43 -12.80 10.85
N ASN A 305 13.23 -13.27 11.19
CA ASN A 305 12.55 -12.86 12.41
C ASN A 305 13.26 -13.48 13.63
N HIS A 306 13.55 -12.67 14.64
CA HIS A 306 14.09 -13.10 15.92
C HIS A 306 13.11 -12.78 17.04
N ILE A 307 12.83 -13.76 17.89
CA ILE A 307 11.93 -13.59 19.03
C ILE A 307 12.69 -12.93 20.18
N TYR A 308 12.07 -11.98 20.85
CA TYR A 308 12.62 -11.32 22.03
C TYR A 308 11.82 -11.72 23.26
N THR A 309 12.50 -11.85 24.40
CA THR A 309 11.83 -12.34 25.61
C THR A 309 10.74 -11.38 26.06
N LYS A 310 9.57 -11.90 26.43
CA LYS A 310 8.50 -11.12 27.07
C LYS A 310 8.90 -10.52 28.42
N LYS A 311 10.03 -10.92 29.01
CA LYS A 311 10.50 -10.39 30.28
C LYS A 311 11.27 -9.08 30.05
N PRO A 312 10.83 -7.95 30.63
CA PRO A 312 11.58 -6.70 30.55
C PRO A 312 12.91 -6.82 31.30
N LEU A 313 13.85 -5.92 30.97
CA LEU A 313 15.08 -5.71 31.71
C LEU A 313 14.82 -5.61 33.22
N GLY A 314 15.43 -6.49 34.02
CA GLY A 314 15.42 -6.40 35.49
C GLY A 314 14.62 -7.46 36.25
N GLY A 315 13.96 -8.41 35.57
CA GLY A 315 13.51 -9.69 36.14
C GLY A 315 12.35 -9.66 37.15
N ASN A 316 12.04 -8.51 37.75
CA ASN A 316 10.89 -8.31 38.63
C ASN A 316 10.02 -7.17 38.09
N GLU A 317 8.71 -7.40 38.10
CA GLU A 317 7.64 -6.45 37.77
C GLU A 317 7.94 -5.05 38.31
N THR A 318 8.46 -4.18 37.44
CA THR A 318 8.30 -2.75 37.61
C THR A 318 7.22 -2.38 36.64
N GLY A 319 6.10 -1.88 37.16
CA GLY A 319 5.06 -1.29 36.32
C GLY A 319 5.66 -0.21 35.40
N PRO A 320 4.89 0.33 34.46
CA PRO A 320 5.37 1.37 33.56
C PRO A 320 6.13 2.44 34.34
N LEU A 321 7.29 2.88 33.82
CA LEU A 321 8.08 3.97 34.41
C LEU A 321 7.14 5.08 34.86
N HIS A 322 7.44 5.75 35.98
CA HIS A 322 6.51 6.73 36.59
C HIS A 322 5.93 7.73 35.57
N GLN A 323 6.73 8.15 34.58
CA GLN A 323 6.34 9.05 33.50
C GLN A 323 5.32 8.48 32.49
N TRP A 324 5.21 7.16 32.36
CA TRP A 324 4.29 6.45 31.48
C TRP A 324 3.03 5.95 32.20
N LYS A 325 2.91 6.22 33.51
CA LYS A 325 1.75 5.81 34.29
C LYS A 325 0.46 6.42 33.71
N GLY A 326 -0.48 5.57 33.33
CA GLY A 326 -1.77 5.99 32.75
C GLY A 326 -1.78 6.10 31.23
N VAL A 327 -0.66 5.85 30.54
CA VAL A 327 -0.62 5.71 29.08
C VAL A 327 -0.95 4.25 28.72
N PRO A 328 -1.96 3.98 27.89
CA PRO A 328 -2.29 2.61 27.47
C PRO A 328 -1.15 1.91 26.72
N GLY A 329 -0.99 0.60 26.95
CA GLY A 329 0.02 -0.25 26.31
C GLY A 329 1.27 -0.48 27.17
N PHE A 330 2.33 -0.97 26.55
CA PHE A 330 3.60 -1.32 27.20
C PHE A 330 4.80 -0.65 26.53
N ASN A 331 5.93 -0.64 27.24
CA ASN A 331 7.18 -0.09 26.74
C ASN A 331 7.92 -1.12 25.90
N ILE A 332 7.79 -1.05 24.57
CA ILE A 332 8.43 -2.01 23.66
C ILE A 332 9.95 -2.00 23.80
N LEU A 333 10.54 -0.85 24.13
CA LEU A 333 11.99 -0.66 24.21
C LEU A 333 12.65 -1.32 25.43
N GLU A 334 11.88 -1.88 26.38
CA GLU A 334 12.41 -2.66 27.50
C GLU A 334 12.71 -4.12 27.13
N HIS A 335 12.28 -4.58 25.95
CA HIS A 335 12.39 -5.97 25.49
C HIS A 335 13.56 -6.17 24.51
N ILE A 336 14.79 -6.00 24.99
CA ILE A 336 15.99 -6.03 24.13
C ILE A 336 16.76 -7.36 24.14
N TYR A 337 16.31 -8.35 24.92
CA TYR A 337 16.97 -9.66 24.97
C TYR A 337 16.42 -10.59 23.89
N ARG A 338 17.26 -10.80 22.88
CA ARG A 338 17.01 -11.77 21.80
C ARG A 338 17.08 -13.19 22.34
N GLU A 339 16.08 -14.00 22.04
CA GLU A 339 16.14 -15.44 22.24
C GLU A 339 16.99 -16.08 21.13
N GLU A 340 17.81 -17.06 21.49
CA GLU A 340 18.58 -17.81 20.49
C GLU A 340 17.60 -18.61 19.61
N PRO A 341 17.55 -18.34 18.28
CA PRO A 341 16.61 -19.01 17.42
C PRO A 341 16.92 -20.50 17.34
N ASN A 342 15.93 -21.35 17.57
CA ASN A 342 16.07 -22.78 17.36
C ASN A 342 16.33 -23.06 15.87
N ARG A 343 17.57 -23.40 15.52
CA ARG A 343 17.98 -23.61 14.12
C ARG A 343 17.42 -24.88 13.47
N ASN A 344 16.70 -25.71 14.23
CA ASN A 344 16.03 -26.91 13.70
C ASN A 344 14.60 -26.63 13.19
N ILE A 345 14.10 -25.40 13.34
CA ILE A 345 12.78 -25.00 12.84
C ILE A 345 12.91 -23.85 11.85
N TYR A 346 11.92 -23.73 10.98
CA TYR A 346 11.81 -22.61 10.05
C TYR A 346 11.44 -21.32 10.80
N HIS A 347 12.15 -20.23 10.50
CA HIS A 347 11.84 -18.89 11.01
C HIS A 347 11.22 -18.03 9.90
N PRO A 348 10.12 -17.32 10.18
CA PRO A 348 9.53 -16.41 9.21
C PRO A 348 10.47 -15.23 8.95
N HIS A 349 10.26 -14.55 7.81
CA HIS A 349 11.08 -13.41 7.41
C HIS A 349 10.23 -12.15 7.26
N LYS A 350 10.82 -11.00 7.56
CA LYS A 350 10.33 -9.68 7.16
C LYS A 350 10.98 -9.28 5.84
N LEU A 351 10.35 -8.39 5.09
CA LEU A 351 10.78 -8.09 3.72
C LEU A 351 11.04 -6.61 3.56
N ILE A 352 12.21 -6.26 3.02
CA ILE A 352 12.47 -4.95 2.42
C ILE A 352 12.48 -5.11 0.91
N VAL A 353 11.62 -4.36 0.23
CA VAL A 353 11.49 -4.37 -1.23
C VAL A 353 12.15 -3.12 -1.80
N TRP A 354 13.05 -3.29 -2.76
CA TRP A 354 13.54 -2.22 -3.62
C TRP A 354 12.56 -2.03 -4.78
N THR A 355 11.84 -0.92 -4.77
CA THR A 355 10.68 -0.70 -5.65
C THR A 355 11.03 -0.46 -7.12
N ILE A 356 12.24 0.04 -7.38
CA ILE A 356 12.75 0.33 -8.73
C ILE A 356 13.30 -0.94 -9.39
N SER A 357 13.50 -2.01 -8.63
CA SER A 357 14.06 -3.25 -9.16
C SER A 357 13.14 -3.84 -10.25
N THR A 358 13.72 -4.07 -11.42
CA THR A 358 13.08 -4.86 -12.50
C THR A 358 13.28 -6.36 -12.32
N THR A 359 14.09 -6.77 -11.34
CA THR A 359 14.41 -8.17 -11.03
C THR A 359 13.77 -8.60 -9.71
N LEU A 360 13.10 -9.74 -9.72
CA LEU A 360 12.52 -10.38 -8.54
C LEU A 360 13.54 -11.28 -7.80
N SER A 361 14.85 -11.04 -7.96
CA SER A 361 15.85 -11.80 -7.23
C SER A 361 15.89 -11.36 -5.76
N TYR A 362 16.09 -12.31 -4.84
CA TYR A 362 16.07 -12.06 -3.41
C TYR A 362 17.31 -12.57 -2.70
N VAL A 363 17.67 -11.94 -1.58
CA VAL A 363 18.76 -12.36 -0.69
C VAL A 363 18.23 -12.48 0.73
N GLU A 364 18.62 -13.55 1.43
CA GLU A 364 18.27 -13.80 2.82
C GLU A 364 19.35 -13.32 3.78
N MET A 365 18.97 -12.50 4.74
CA MET A 365 19.85 -11.85 5.71
C MET A 365 19.75 -12.56 7.06
N ARG A 366 20.47 -13.68 7.19
CA ARG A 366 20.44 -14.57 8.37
C ARG A 366 21.26 -14.07 9.57
N ASN A 367 22.16 -13.11 9.35
CA ASN A 367 23.15 -12.65 10.34
C ASN A 367 23.34 -11.13 10.35
N VAL A 368 22.45 -10.36 9.71
CA VAL A 368 22.50 -8.91 9.93
C VAL A 368 22.04 -8.72 11.37
N PRO A 369 22.82 -8.01 12.20
CA PRO A 369 22.38 -7.66 13.53
C PRO A 369 21.30 -6.61 13.30
N VAL A 370 20.09 -7.10 13.11
CA VAL A 370 18.83 -6.38 13.14
C VAL A 370 18.20 -6.77 14.46
N ALA A 371 18.04 -5.84 15.39
CA ALA A 371 17.08 -6.12 16.45
C ALA A 371 15.72 -6.20 15.78
N LEU A 372 14.91 -7.18 16.12
CA LEU A 372 13.50 -7.17 15.79
C LEU A 372 12.81 -7.33 17.12
N ILE A 373 12.54 -6.22 17.83
CA ILE A 373 11.96 -6.30 19.17
C ILE A 373 10.54 -6.87 19.04
N ASN A 374 10.37 -8.19 18.99
CA ASN A 374 9.06 -8.85 18.91
C ASN A 374 8.55 -9.07 20.32
N VAL A 375 7.59 -8.24 20.73
CA VAL A 375 6.88 -8.42 21.99
C VAL A 375 5.47 -8.88 21.65
N ARG A 376 5.31 -10.17 21.34
CA ARG A 376 3.98 -10.78 21.27
C ARG A 376 3.22 -10.40 22.54
N GLU A 377 2.09 -9.73 22.36
CA GLU A 377 1.14 -9.49 23.44
C GLU A 377 0.79 -10.79 24.18
N PRO A 378 0.43 -10.71 25.47
CA PRO A 378 -0.03 -11.85 26.26
C PRO A 378 -1.14 -12.66 25.58
#